data_AF-A0A542ZUL0-F1
#
_entry.id   AF-A0A542ZUL0-F1
#
_cell.length_a   1.000
_cell.length_b   1.000
_cell.length_c   1.000
_cell.angle_alpha   90.00
_cell.angle_beta   90.00
_cell.angle_gamma   90.00
#
_symmetry.space_group_name_H-M   'P 1'
#
loop_
_entity.id
_entity.type
_entity.pdbx_description
1 polymer ?
#
loop_
_entity_poly.entity_id
_entity_poly.type
_entity_poly.pdbx_seq_one_letter_code
_entity_poly.pdbx_strand_id
1 'polypeptide(L)'
;MSGTAQSSPDVLATASDKVAVSGDLLSLGLLATSSMENERRLPIHPHHLDRIDPDVLARMIVERGYGADFQLEPGYVESRVGRVTERADVIESADVLLLPKPQAADVAAMPAGRVLWGWHHCVQDAGMTQTAIDRRLTLIAFEAMNHWTRRGDFSLHVFHKNNAVSRP
;
A
#
# COMPACT_ATOMS: atom_id res chain seq x y z
N MET A 1 33.19 -61.59 0.43
CA MET A 1 33.44 -60.40 1.27
C MET A 1 33.52 -59.22 0.32
N SER A 2 32.40 -58.79 -0.26
CA SER A 2 31.46 -57.80 0.29
C SER A 2 31.80 -56.39 -0.17
N GLY A 3 30.90 -55.79 -0.96
CA GLY A 3 30.72 -54.34 -1.03
C GLY A 3 31.21 -53.61 -2.28
N THR A 4 30.56 -53.81 -3.44
CA THR A 4 30.50 -52.78 -4.49
C THR A 4 29.54 -51.68 -4.03
N ALA A 5 30.05 -50.52 -3.61
CA ALA A 5 29.24 -49.36 -3.30
C ALA A 5 28.92 -48.60 -4.59
N GLN A 6 27.64 -48.54 -4.94
CA GLN A 6 27.09 -47.74 -6.03
C GLN A 6 27.21 -46.25 -5.70
N SER A 7 27.65 -45.48 -6.69
CA SER A 7 27.55 -44.03 -6.80
C SER A 7 26.10 -43.56 -6.71
N SER A 8 25.83 -42.65 -5.77
CA SER A 8 24.57 -41.89 -5.70
C SER A 8 24.75 -40.50 -6.32
N PRO A 9 23.77 -39.97 -7.07
CA PRO A 9 23.93 -38.73 -7.80
C PRO A 9 23.78 -37.51 -6.86
N ASP A 10 24.50 -36.46 -7.22
CA ASP A 10 24.43 -35.11 -6.66
C ASP A 10 22.98 -34.66 -6.49
N VAL A 11 22.61 -34.37 -5.24
CA VAL A 11 21.39 -33.59 -4.96
C VAL A 11 21.71 -32.16 -5.39
N LEU A 12 21.27 -31.81 -6.60
CA LEU A 12 21.19 -30.42 -7.03
C LEU A 12 20.43 -29.64 -5.97
N ALA A 13 21.14 -28.73 -5.30
CA ALA A 13 20.51 -27.63 -4.60
C ALA A 13 19.71 -26.85 -5.65
N THR A 14 18.39 -26.93 -5.55
CA THR A 14 17.47 -26.13 -6.33
C THR A 14 17.82 -24.66 -6.10
N ALA A 15 18.19 -23.99 -7.18
CA ALA A 15 18.38 -22.56 -7.19
C ALA A 15 17.14 -21.91 -6.57
N SER A 16 17.36 -21.15 -5.50
CA SER A 16 16.35 -20.26 -4.94
C SER A 16 15.90 -19.35 -6.07
N ASP A 17 14.64 -19.46 -6.49
CA ASP A 17 13.95 -18.43 -7.26
C ASP A 17 13.84 -17.19 -6.36
N LYS A 18 14.96 -16.49 -6.20
CA LYS A 18 14.98 -15.11 -5.78
C LYS A 18 14.33 -14.36 -6.94
N VAL A 19 13.06 -14.02 -6.78
CA VAL A 19 12.43 -12.99 -7.59
C VAL A 19 13.38 -11.81 -7.58
N ALA A 20 14.02 -11.55 -8.72
CA ALA A 20 14.92 -10.43 -8.87
C ALA A 20 14.06 -9.16 -8.74
N VAL A 21 14.16 -8.49 -7.60
CA VAL A 21 13.58 -7.15 -7.44
C VAL A 21 14.43 -6.24 -8.32
N SER A 22 13.90 -5.88 -9.49
CA SER A 22 14.51 -4.87 -10.37
C SER A 22 14.68 -3.56 -9.61
N GLY A 23 15.87 -2.97 -9.70
CA GLY A 23 16.36 -1.87 -8.87
C GLY A 23 15.75 -0.49 -9.11
N ASP A 24 14.44 -0.39 -9.38
CA ASP A 24 13.70 0.88 -9.44
C ASP A 24 12.58 0.89 -8.41
N LEU A 25 12.36 2.05 -7.78
CA LEU A 25 11.27 2.27 -6.83
C LEU A 25 9.90 2.12 -7.51
N LEU A 26 8.97 1.45 -6.82
CA LEU A 26 7.55 1.40 -7.20
C LEU A 26 6.89 2.77 -7.05
N SER A 27 5.86 3.03 -7.86
CA SER A 27 5.02 4.22 -7.72
C SER A 27 3.99 4.09 -6.61
N LEU A 28 3.77 5.18 -5.87
CA LEU A 28 2.84 5.25 -4.74
C LEU A 28 1.67 6.20 -5.04
N GLY A 29 0.46 5.66 -5.14
CA GLY A 29 -0.79 6.37 -5.36
C GLY A 29 -1.45 6.80 -4.05
N LEU A 30 -1.75 8.09 -3.87
CA LEU A 30 -2.52 8.61 -2.73
C LEU A 30 -3.86 9.15 -3.20
N LEU A 31 -4.94 8.65 -2.60
CA LEU A 31 -6.27 9.19 -2.84
C LEU A 31 -6.64 10.24 -1.80
N ALA A 32 -7.21 11.34 -2.28
CA ALA A 32 -7.67 12.50 -1.53
C ALA A 32 -9.08 12.29 -0.97
N THR A 33 -9.90 11.53 -1.69
CA THR A 33 -11.32 11.33 -1.36
C THR A 33 -11.63 9.87 -1.02
N SER A 34 -12.63 9.68 -0.17
CA SER A 34 -13.22 8.38 0.12
C SER A 34 -14.65 8.32 -0.39
N SER A 35 -15.05 7.18 -0.94
CA SER A 35 -16.44 6.88 -1.28
C SER A 35 -17.26 6.41 -0.08
N MET A 36 -16.60 6.13 1.06
CA MET A 36 -17.27 5.81 2.33
C MET A 36 -17.83 7.09 2.97
N GLU A 37 -19.11 7.05 3.35
CA GLU A 37 -19.76 8.16 4.04
C GLU A 37 -19.01 8.56 5.31
N ASN A 38 -18.82 9.87 5.52
CA ASN A 38 -18.13 10.45 6.69
C ASN A 38 -16.65 10.07 6.86
N GLU A 39 -16.05 9.39 5.89
CA GLU A 39 -14.62 9.13 5.87
C GLU A 39 -13.86 10.31 5.26
N ARG A 40 -13.11 11.02 6.10
CA ARG A 40 -12.40 12.26 5.71
C ARG A 40 -10.90 12.20 5.98
N ARG A 41 -10.38 11.07 6.43
CA ARG A 41 -8.96 10.94 6.75
C ARG A 41 -8.16 10.85 5.47
N LEU A 42 -7.07 11.61 5.41
CA LEU A 42 -6.05 11.43 4.39
C LEU A 42 -5.10 10.29 4.78
N PRO A 43 -4.59 9.50 3.83
CA PRO A 43 -3.60 8.47 4.13
C PRO A 43 -2.30 9.01 4.73
N ILE A 44 -1.88 10.20 4.29
CA ILE A 44 -0.71 10.92 4.81
C ILE A 44 -1.11 12.38 5.06
N HIS A 45 -0.89 12.90 6.26
CA HIS A 45 -1.10 14.33 6.50
C HIS A 45 -0.24 15.17 5.53
N PRO A 46 -0.77 16.21 4.85
CA PRO A 46 -0.02 16.90 3.79
C PRO A 46 1.34 17.45 4.24
N HIS A 47 1.43 18.01 5.45
CA HIS A 47 2.70 18.47 6.02
C HIS A 47 3.74 17.36 6.29
N HIS A 48 3.33 16.08 6.28
CA HIS A 48 4.27 14.97 6.41
C HIS A 48 4.94 14.62 5.07
N LEU A 49 4.49 15.16 3.93
CA LEU A 49 5.18 14.98 2.65
C LEU A 49 6.62 15.51 2.73
N ASP A 50 6.87 16.59 3.47
CA ASP A 50 8.21 17.16 3.72
C ASP A 50 9.17 16.20 4.46
N ARG A 51 8.66 15.08 5.00
CA ARG A 51 9.42 14.08 5.75
C ARG A 51 9.71 12.82 4.94
N ILE A 52 9.17 12.72 3.72
CA ILE A 52 9.35 11.58 2.83
C ILE A 52 10.61 11.80 1.99
N ASP A 53 11.35 10.72 1.74
CA ASP A 53 12.55 10.75 0.91
C ASP A 53 12.24 11.31 -0.50
N PRO A 54 13.07 12.22 -1.05
CA PRO A 54 12.88 12.80 -2.38
C PRO A 54 12.65 11.78 -3.50
N ASP A 55 13.32 10.62 -3.46
CA ASP A 55 13.18 9.60 -4.52
C ASP A 55 11.80 8.94 -4.46
N VAL A 56 11.22 8.81 -3.26
CA VAL A 56 9.85 8.32 -3.07
C VAL A 56 8.84 9.38 -3.51
N LEU A 57 9.05 10.63 -3.09
CA LEU A 57 8.21 11.77 -3.49
C LEU A 57 8.11 11.91 -5.01
N ALA A 58 9.24 11.76 -5.72
CA ALA A 58 9.29 11.78 -7.19
C ALA A 58 8.48 10.64 -7.84
N ARG A 59 8.22 9.55 -7.11
CA ARG A 59 7.42 8.39 -7.56
C ARG A 59 5.98 8.42 -7.04
N MET A 60 5.60 9.45 -6.28
CA MET A 60 4.23 9.61 -5.78
C MET A 60 3.29 10.20 -6.84
N ILE A 61 2.10 9.63 -6.93
CA ILE A 61 0.99 10.05 -7.79
C ILE A 61 -0.18 10.38 -6.87
N VAL A 62 -0.62 11.63 -6.84
CA VAL A 62 -1.60 12.10 -5.86
C VAL A 62 -2.89 12.55 -6.55
N GLU A 63 -4.03 12.20 -5.98
CA GLU A 63 -5.34 12.64 -6.47
C GLU A 63 -5.47 14.17 -6.35
N ARG A 64 -6.04 14.80 -7.38
CA ARG A 64 -6.33 16.24 -7.36
C ARG A 64 -7.19 16.61 -6.16
N GLY A 65 -6.85 17.73 -5.51
CA GLY A 65 -7.54 18.22 -4.31
C GLY A 65 -7.04 17.61 -3.00
N TYR A 66 -5.98 16.79 -3.03
CA TYR A 66 -5.35 16.27 -1.82
C TYR A 66 -4.91 17.40 -0.88
N GLY A 67 -5.38 17.36 0.36
CA GLY A 67 -5.04 18.38 1.36
C GLY A 67 -5.80 19.70 1.22
N ALA A 68 -6.84 19.80 0.38
CA ALA A 68 -7.62 21.04 0.20
C ALA A 68 -8.20 21.61 1.51
N ASP A 69 -8.49 20.75 2.49
CA ASP A 69 -9.00 21.15 3.80
C ASP A 69 -7.92 21.67 4.78
N PHE A 70 -6.64 21.63 4.40
CA PHE A 70 -5.50 21.89 5.30
C PHE A 70 -4.90 23.30 5.17
N GLN A 71 -5.61 24.24 4.52
CA GLN A 71 -5.16 25.64 4.33
C GLN A 71 -3.73 25.74 3.79
N LEU A 72 -3.41 24.89 2.82
CA LEU A 72 -2.09 24.84 2.20
C LEU A 72 -1.92 25.98 1.21
N GLU A 73 -0.68 26.43 1.04
CA GLU A 73 -0.34 27.36 -0.05
C GLU A 73 -0.66 26.73 -1.43
N PRO A 74 -1.07 27.54 -2.42
CA PRO A 74 -1.29 27.05 -3.77
C PRO A 74 -0.07 26.31 -4.32
N GLY A 75 -0.26 25.10 -4.86
CA GLY A 75 0.83 24.28 -5.41
C GLY A 75 1.68 23.55 -4.36
N TYR A 76 1.29 23.57 -3.08
CA TYR A 76 2.05 22.91 -2.01
C TYR A 76 2.26 21.41 -2.29
N VAL A 77 1.23 20.69 -2.74
CA VAL A 77 1.35 19.25 -3.03
C VAL A 77 2.10 19.03 -4.34
N GLU A 78 1.74 19.77 -5.39
CA GLU A 78 2.30 19.67 -6.74
C GLU A 78 3.82 19.91 -6.76
N SER A 79 4.32 20.81 -5.90
CA SER A 79 5.76 21.10 -5.80
C SER A 79 6.56 20.00 -5.11
N ARG A 80 5.91 19.02 -4.47
CA ARG A 80 6.57 17.96 -3.70
C ARG A 80 6.52 16.61 -4.35
N VAL A 81 5.48 16.31 -5.13
CA VAL A 81 5.22 14.96 -5.64
C VAL A 81 5.47 14.86 -7.13
N GLY A 82 5.75 13.65 -7.62
CA GLY A 82 6.01 13.41 -9.03
C GLY A 82 4.85 13.80 -9.95
N ARG A 83 3.60 13.56 -9.51
CA ARG A 83 2.42 13.90 -10.32
C ARG A 83 1.15 14.11 -9.48
N VAL A 84 0.31 15.06 -9.89
CA VAL A 84 -1.07 15.23 -9.41
C VAL A 84 -2.04 15.01 -10.56
N THR A 85 -3.04 14.13 -10.40
CA THR A 85 -3.98 13.74 -11.47
C THR A 85 -5.35 13.33 -10.93
N GLU A 86 -6.30 13.03 -11.82
CA GLU A 86 -7.63 12.56 -11.43
C GLU A 86 -7.61 11.17 -10.79
N ARG A 87 -8.59 10.88 -9.94
CA ARG A 87 -8.68 9.62 -9.16
C ARG A 87 -8.46 8.36 -10.01
N ALA A 88 -9.14 8.27 -11.16
CA ALA A 88 -9.05 7.11 -12.04
C ALA A 88 -7.61 6.87 -12.53
N ASP A 89 -6.90 7.94 -12.88
CA ASP A 89 -5.52 7.84 -13.34
C ASP A 89 -4.56 7.46 -12.20
N VAL A 90 -4.83 7.89 -10.96
CA VAL A 90 -4.05 7.45 -9.79
C VAL A 90 -4.20 5.94 -9.62
N ILE A 91 -5.44 5.42 -9.66
CA ILE A 91 -5.75 4.00 -9.47
C ILE A 91 -5.13 3.16 -10.60
N GLU A 92 -5.20 3.63 -11.84
CA GLU A 92 -4.66 2.92 -13.01
C GLU A 92 -3.12 2.89 -13.02
N SER A 93 -2.49 4.02 -12.67
CA SER A 93 -1.05 4.20 -12.86
C SER A 93 -0.20 3.68 -11.70
N ALA A 94 -0.72 3.65 -10.48
CA ALA A 94 0.07 3.35 -9.29
C ALA A 94 0.35 1.84 -9.15
N ASP A 95 1.58 1.50 -8.78
CA ASP A 95 1.96 0.13 -8.40
C ASP A 95 1.41 -0.23 -7.01
N VAL A 96 1.47 0.74 -6.09
CA VAL A 96 0.94 0.68 -4.73
C VAL A 96 -0.09 1.77 -4.56
N LEU A 97 -1.33 1.40 -4.24
CA LEU A 97 -2.40 2.34 -3.90
C LEU A 97 -2.55 2.41 -2.38
N LEU A 98 -2.52 3.61 -1.82
CA LEU A 98 -2.68 3.86 -0.40
C LEU A 98 -4.00 4.61 -0.14
N LEU A 99 -4.93 3.92 0.51
CA LEU A 99 -6.28 4.40 0.80
C LEU A 99 -6.73 3.85 2.16
N PRO A 100 -7.01 4.68 3.18
CA PRO A 100 -7.32 4.20 4.53
C PRO A 100 -8.50 3.23 4.62
N LYS A 101 -9.59 3.49 3.90
CA LYS A 101 -10.81 2.67 3.93
C LYS A 101 -11.27 2.36 2.50
N PRO A 102 -10.58 1.45 1.79
CA PRO A 102 -10.96 1.11 0.43
C PRO A 102 -12.37 0.52 0.40
N GLN A 103 -13.17 0.92 -0.59
CA GLN A 103 -14.48 0.34 -0.86
C GLN A 103 -14.38 -0.67 -2.01
N ALA A 104 -15.40 -1.53 -2.15
CA ALA A 104 -15.44 -2.55 -3.21
C ALA A 104 -15.25 -1.97 -4.62
N ALA A 105 -15.78 -0.77 -4.88
CA ALA A 105 -15.60 -0.07 -6.16
C ALA A 105 -14.14 0.32 -6.43
N ASP A 106 -13.39 0.71 -5.39
CA ASP A 106 -11.96 1.03 -5.51
C ASP A 106 -11.16 -0.22 -5.87
N VAL A 107 -11.41 -1.32 -5.16
CA VAL A 107 -10.77 -2.63 -5.40
C VAL A 107 -11.10 -3.16 -6.79
N ALA A 108 -12.32 -2.94 -7.28
CA ALA A 108 -12.73 -3.31 -8.63
C ALA A 108 -12.08 -2.44 -9.72
N ALA A 109 -11.78 -1.17 -9.43
CA ALA A 109 -11.11 -0.28 -10.37
C ALA A 109 -9.60 -0.55 -10.48
N MET A 110 -8.99 -1.20 -9.47
CA MET A 110 -7.56 -1.47 -9.50
C MET A 110 -7.16 -2.46 -10.61
N PRO A 111 -6.04 -2.18 -11.32
CA PRO A 111 -5.43 -3.15 -12.21
C PRO A 111 -5.01 -4.43 -11.47
N ALA A 112 -4.93 -5.54 -12.21
CA ALA A 112 -4.50 -6.81 -11.64
C ALA A 112 -3.02 -6.76 -11.20
N GLY A 113 -2.67 -7.47 -10.13
CA GLY A 113 -1.30 -7.57 -9.62
C GLY A 113 -0.79 -6.36 -8.82
N ARG A 114 -1.64 -5.37 -8.54
CA ARG A 114 -1.28 -4.18 -7.76
C ARG A 114 -1.29 -4.41 -6.25
N VAL A 115 -0.67 -3.49 -5.51
CA VAL A 115 -0.66 -3.51 -4.04
C VAL A 115 -1.68 -2.52 -3.49
N LEU A 116 -2.44 -2.90 -2.47
CA LEU A 116 -3.34 -2.01 -1.73
C LEU A 116 -2.92 -1.91 -0.25
N TRP A 117 -2.78 -0.69 0.24
CA TRP A 117 -2.52 -0.34 1.64
C TRP A 117 -3.74 0.33 2.25
N GLY A 118 -4.24 -0.21 3.36
CA GLY A 118 -5.40 0.33 4.04
C GLY A 118 -6.01 -0.61 5.06
N TRP A 119 -7.11 -0.18 5.67
CA TRP A 119 -7.99 -1.04 6.46
C TRP A 119 -9.05 -1.68 5.59
N HIS A 120 -8.74 -2.86 5.04
CA HIS A 120 -9.58 -3.54 4.07
C HIS A 120 -10.79 -4.19 4.73
N HIS A 121 -10.65 -4.77 5.93
CA HIS A 121 -11.71 -5.55 6.57
C HIS A 121 -12.23 -6.70 5.69
N CYS A 122 -11.35 -7.39 4.95
CA CYS A 122 -11.71 -8.52 4.08
C CYS A 122 -12.57 -9.59 4.77
N VAL A 123 -12.35 -9.83 6.06
CA VAL A 123 -13.16 -10.78 6.85
C VAL A 123 -14.66 -10.40 6.92
N GLN A 124 -14.98 -9.13 6.74
CA GLN A 124 -16.35 -8.59 6.81
C GLN A 124 -17.01 -8.46 5.44
N ASP A 125 -16.23 -8.46 4.35
CA ASP A 125 -16.73 -8.32 2.98
C ASP A 125 -16.14 -9.42 2.06
N ALA A 126 -16.91 -10.49 1.90
CA ALA A 126 -16.53 -11.61 1.04
C ALA A 126 -16.44 -11.21 -0.44
N GLY A 127 -17.26 -10.27 -0.91
CA GLY A 127 -17.28 -9.85 -2.31
C GLY A 127 -16.03 -9.06 -2.69
N MET A 128 -15.66 -8.09 -1.86
CA MET A 128 -14.41 -7.35 -2.02
C MET A 128 -13.19 -8.27 -1.88
N THR A 129 -13.22 -9.23 -0.95
CA THR A 129 -12.16 -10.22 -0.79
C THR A 129 -11.99 -11.08 -2.04
N GLN A 130 -13.09 -11.61 -2.58
CA GLN A 130 -13.04 -12.39 -3.82
C GLN A 130 -12.52 -11.55 -4.99
N THR A 131 -12.95 -10.30 -5.09
CA THR A 131 -12.48 -9.35 -6.12
C THR A 131 -10.96 -9.14 -6.05
N ALA A 132 -10.41 -9.00 -4.84
CA ALA A 132 -8.97 -8.84 -4.64
C ALA A 132 -8.20 -10.12 -5.02
N ILE A 133 -8.75 -11.31 -4.72
CA ILE A 133 -8.19 -12.60 -5.12
C ILE A 133 -8.17 -12.73 -6.64
N ASP A 134 -9.31 -12.48 -7.30
CA ASP A 134 -9.47 -12.63 -8.74
C ASP A 134 -8.51 -11.71 -9.51
N ARG A 135 -8.28 -10.50 -8.99
CA ARG A 135 -7.32 -9.52 -9.52
C ARG A 135 -5.88 -9.78 -9.08
N ARG A 136 -5.61 -10.79 -8.26
CA ARG A 136 -4.27 -11.10 -7.72
C ARG A 136 -3.64 -9.90 -7.01
N LEU A 137 -4.44 -9.14 -6.27
CA LEU A 137 -3.94 -8.00 -5.52
C LEU A 137 -3.12 -8.46 -4.33
N THR A 138 -2.09 -7.70 -3.99
CA THR A 138 -1.37 -7.85 -2.72
C THR A 138 -1.94 -6.86 -1.71
N LEU A 139 -2.54 -7.35 -0.63
CA LEU A 139 -3.13 -6.49 0.40
C LEU A 139 -2.19 -6.39 1.60
N ILE A 140 -1.86 -5.18 2.03
CA ILE A 140 -1.12 -4.93 3.27
C ILE A 140 -2.06 -4.21 4.23
N ALA A 141 -2.61 -5.02 5.12
CA ALA A 141 -3.71 -4.67 6.00
C ALA A 141 -3.23 -3.88 7.22
N PHE A 142 -3.67 -2.62 7.35
CA PHE A 142 -3.36 -1.76 8.48
C PHE A 142 -3.87 -2.34 9.80
N GLU A 143 -4.97 -3.10 9.79
CA GLU A 143 -5.52 -3.81 10.95
C GLU A 143 -4.61 -4.91 11.49
N ALA A 144 -3.68 -5.42 10.67
CA ALA A 144 -2.69 -6.40 11.06
C ALA A 144 -1.32 -5.79 11.43
N MET A 145 -1.17 -4.46 11.36
CA MET A 145 0.07 -3.75 11.69
C MET A 145 0.11 -3.36 13.16
N ASN A 146 0.98 -4.03 13.93
CA ASN A 146 1.05 -3.91 15.39
C ASN A 146 2.44 -3.55 15.88
N HIS A 147 2.51 -2.75 16.95
CA HIS A 147 3.68 -2.71 17.81
C HIS A 147 3.65 -3.93 18.74
N TRP A 148 4.79 -4.60 18.81
CA TRP A 148 5.00 -5.76 19.65
C TRP A 148 5.99 -5.41 20.75
N THR A 149 5.78 -5.97 21.94
CA THR A 149 6.78 -5.86 23.01
C THR A 149 8.01 -6.70 22.65
N ARG A 150 9.14 -6.50 23.36
CA ARG A 150 10.33 -7.36 23.18
C ARG A 150 10.08 -8.84 23.46
N ARG A 151 8.98 -9.19 24.13
CA ARG A 151 8.57 -10.57 24.42
C ARG A 151 7.64 -11.17 23.37
N GLY A 152 7.26 -10.39 22.34
CA GLY A 152 6.36 -10.84 21.28
C GLY A 152 4.87 -10.67 21.61
N ASP A 153 4.52 -10.06 22.74
CA ASP A 153 3.14 -9.76 23.08
C ASP A 153 2.63 -8.54 22.29
N PHE A 154 1.35 -8.57 21.93
CA PHE A 154 0.67 -7.44 21.32
C PHE A 154 0.69 -6.23 22.27
N SER A 155 1.05 -5.06 21.76
CA SER A 155 0.96 -3.80 22.49
C SER A 155 -0.18 -2.93 21.98
N LEU A 156 -0.08 -2.43 20.76
CA LEU A 156 -1.07 -1.54 20.15
C LEU A 156 -0.91 -1.50 18.63
N HIS A 157 -1.96 -1.13 17.90
CA HIS A 157 -1.91 -0.97 16.45
C HIS A 157 -1.04 0.25 16.06
N VAL A 158 -0.21 0.10 15.03
CA VAL A 158 0.66 1.17 14.52
C VAL A 158 -0.12 2.46 14.27
N PHE A 159 -1.35 2.34 13.76
CA PHE A 159 -2.20 3.46 13.41
C PHE A 159 -3.27 3.82 14.47
N HIS A 160 -3.04 3.52 15.75
CA HIS A 160 -3.98 3.80 16.86
C HIS A 160 -4.37 5.29 17.01
N LYS A 161 -3.57 6.23 16.49
CA LYS A 161 -3.85 7.68 16.47
C LYS A 161 -4.32 8.22 15.12
N ASN A 162 -4.73 7.37 14.18
CA ASN A 162 -5.05 7.86 12.83
C ASN A 162 -6.23 8.84 12.79
N ASN A 163 -7.13 8.82 13.78
CA ASN A 163 -8.21 9.80 13.93
C ASN A 163 -7.67 11.22 14.16
N ALA A 164 -6.37 11.41 14.41
CA ALA A 164 -5.73 12.73 14.48
C ALA A 164 -5.28 13.26 13.09
N VAL A 165 -5.44 12.47 12.02
CA VAL A 165 -5.16 12.88 10.62
C VAL A 165 -6.43 13.42 9.93
N SER A 166 -7.59 13.40 10.61
CA SER A 166 -8.78 14.08 10.13
C SER A 166 -8.70 15.60 10.35
N ARG A 167 -9.49 16.34 9.57
CA ARG A 167 -9.62 17.81 9.57
C ARG A 167 -9.49 18.44 10.98
N PRO A 168 -8.82 19.59 11.12
CA PRO A 168 -9.08 20.48 12.26
C PRO A 168 -10.55 20.96 12.28
#